data_AF-A0A2E6TGG4-F1
#
_entry.id   AF-A0A2E6TGG4-F1
#
_cell.length_a   1.000
_cell.length_b   1.000
_cell.length_c   1.000
_cell.angle_alpha   90.00
_cell.angle_beta   90.00
_cell.angle_gamma   90.00
#
_symmetry.space_group_name_H-M   'P 1'
#
loop_
_entity.id
_entity.type
_entity.pdbx_description
1 polymer ?
#
loop_
_entity_poly.entity_id
_entity_poly.type
_entity_poly.pdbx_seq_one_letter_code
_entity_poly.pdbx_strand_id
1 'polypeptide(L)'
;MVMHSVHAQVIACATSDSSIVTHSRPKKYGAFSFTHFLSNVSVELNGKQYKAYPGDCLIHASNHPQVFHGEDSAWDSDWCVFDGSGIHFFIKELGLPINQLFRPASTHFVPPLLERITLEHERKANRWNLVVSLGLQELLIKLSRHWVNGRAKGNGHGTIDPLEKLQEVRTIVHDQLEIQWSVADMAKLCNLSTSRFAFLYKKCFEVSPMEDLIRKRIRQATILLSDTSKNISVIAEESGFEDLQYFYRAFRKRIGTTPRSLRKRNSSSSPWRSYEEERGKLESIWASSDFHGMIGMNDEKVPFIQAISGNWSKLGWGRKELTSIPFFDFFHDSEKHLLEKAYQTISTGGIVRDLQLVTLCNSGLHRMVAWTGAETGGCFYFSANIGKQV
;
A
#
# COMPACT_ATOMS: atom_id res chain seq x y z
N MET A 1 -9.06 23.33 -31.19
CA MET A 1 -9.22 22.80 -29.82
C MET A 1 -7.82 22.60 -29.27
N VAL A 2 -7.35 23.50 -28.42
CA VAL A 2 -5.97 23.43 -27.90
C VAL A 2 -5.94 22.31 -26.88
N MET A 3 -5.32 21.16 -27.21
CA MET A 3 -4.96 20.15 -26.23
C MET A 3 -3.98 20.83 -25.26
N HIS A 4 -4.50 21.27 -24.11
CA HIS A 4 -3.63 21.67 -23.02
C HIS A 4 -2.91 20.41 -22.56
N SER A 5 -1.59 20.46 -22.41
CA SER A 5 -0.84 19.34 -21.84
C SER A 5 -1.39 19.06 -20.44
N VAL A 6 -2.10 17.94 -20.27
CA VAL A 6 -2.58 17.50 -18.96
C VAL A 6 -1.43 16.77 -18.29
N HIS A 7 -0.84 17.40 -17.28
CA HIS A 7 0.10 16.72 -16.38
C HIS A 7 -0.63 16.49 -15.07
N ALA A 8 -0.69 15.24 -14.62
CA ALA A 8 -1.27 14.90 -13.34
C ALA A 8 -0.25 14.16 -12.46
N GLN A 9 -0.22 14.46 -11.17
CA GLN A 9 0.61 13.80 -10.17
C GLN A 9 -0.28 13.25 -9.07
N VAL A 10 0.07 12.07 -8.55
CA VAL A 10 -0.57 11.51 -7.36
C VAL A 10 0.23 11.94 -6.14
N ILE A 11 -0.48 12.45 -5.14
CA ILE A 11 0.06 12.91 -3.86
C ILE A 11 0.02 11.76 -2.84
N ALA A 12 -1.07 10.98 -2.86
CA ALA A 12 -1.29 9.82 -2.00
C ALA A 12 -2.40 8.93 -2.60
N CYS A 13 -2.36 7.63 -2.36
CA CYS A 13 -3.37 6.69 -2.83
C CYS A 13 -3.36 5.40 -2.02
N ALA A 14 -4.49 4.71 -1.94
CA ALA A 14 -4.64 3.41 -1.29
C ALA A 14 -5.76 2.61 -1.95
N THR A 15 -5.70 1.29 -1.79
CA THR A 15 -6.73 0.33 -2.22
C THR A 15 -7.21 -0.48 -1.02
N SER A 16 -8.52 -0.69 -0.91
CA SER A 16 -9.13 -1.44 0.20
C SER A 16 -8.70 -0.95 1.60
N ASP A 17 -8.69 0.37 1.77
CA ASP A 17 -8.31 1.04 3.03
C ASP A 17 -9.53 1.14 3.96
N SER A 18 -9.42 0.59 5.18
CA SER A 18 -10.50 0.57 6.17
C SER A 18 -10.39 1.76 7.12
N SER A 19 -11.37 2.67 7.04
CA SER A 19 -11.41 3.90 7.85
C SER A 19 -12.28 3.73 9.09
N ILE A 20 -11.73 3.98 10.28
CA ILE A 20 -12.44 3.91 11.56
C ILE A 20 -13.20 5.22 11.79
N VAL A 21 -14.50 5.21 11.46
CA VAL A 21 -15.55 6.09 11.99
C VAL A 21 -15.68 7.50 11.39
N THR A 22 -14.64 8.31 11.18
CA THR A 22 -14.81 9.63 10.52
C THR A 22 -13.51 10.12 9.89
N HIS A 23 -13.48 10.26 8.57
CA HIS A 23 -12.32 10.80 7.86
C HIS A 23 -12.57 12.26 7.46
N SER A 24 -11.95 13.21 8.15
CA SER A 24 -11.90 14.63 7.75
C SER A 24 -10.57 14.89 7.03
N ARG A 25 -10.61 15.30 5.75
CA ARG A 25 -9.39 15.61 4.98
C ARG A 25 -8.99 17.07 5.23
N PRO A 26 -7.76 17.36 5.71
CA PRO A 26 -7.29 18.74 5.87
C PRO A 26 -7.18 19.45 4.52
N LYS A 27 -7.49 20.76 4.52
CA LYS A 27 -7.41 21.63 3.35
C LYS A 27 -6.00 21.61 2.74
N LYS A 28 -5.86 21.12 1.52
CA LYS A 28 -4.66 21.35 0.69
C LYS A 28 -5.08 21.99 -0.62
N TYR A 29 -4.98 23.31 -0.71
CA TYR A 29 -5.44 24.11 -1.85
C TYR A 29 -4.91 23.56 -3.18
N GLY A 30 -5.81 23.32 -4.14
CA GLY A 30 -5.46 23.00 -5.55
C GLY A 30 -5.44 21.52 -5.94
N ALA A 31 -5.64 20.59 -4.99
CA ALA A 31 -5.67 19.15 -5.27
C ALA A 31 -7.11 18.60 -5.40
N PHE A 32 -7.25 17.52 -6.15
CA PHE A 32 -8.46 16.70 -6.23
C PHE A 32 -8.29 15.42 -5.42
N SER A 33 -9.41 14.86 -4.99
CA SER A 33 -9.46 13.48 -4.54
C SER A 33 -10.49 12.69 -5.31
N PHE A 34 -10.13 11.46 -5.69
CA PHE A 34 -11.05 10.44 -6.15
C PHE A 34 -11.25 9.41 -5.03
N THR A 35 -12.51 9.01 -4.83
CA THR A 35 -12.92 7.94 -3.91
C THR A 35 -13.87 7.01 -4.64
N HIS A 36 -13.61 5.70 -4.55
CA HIS A 36 -14.45 4.60 -4.98
C HIS A 36 -14.91 3.84 -3.74
N PHE A 37 -16.21 3.88 -3.45
CA PHE A 37 -16.75 3.26 -2.24
C PHE A 37 -16.88 1.75 -2.43
N LEU A 38 -16.38 0.97 -1.46
CA LEU A 38 -16.49 -0.49 -1.44
C LEU A 38 -17.52 -0.97 -0.40
N SER A 39 -17.99 -0.06 0.45
CA SER A 39 -19.01 -0.30 1.48
C SER A 39 -20.13 0.75 1.40
N ASN A 40 -21.23 0.53 2.11
CA ASN A 40 -22.25 1.56 2.30
C ASN A 40 -21.70 2.67 3.21
N VAL A 41 -21.77 3.92 2.76
CA VAL A 41 -21.22 5.07 3.48
C VAL A 41 -22.21 6.24 3.42
N SER A 42 -22.44 6.89 4.56
CA SER A 42 -23.10 8.19 4.61
C SER A 42 -22.07 9.28 4.31
N VAL A 43 -22.33 10.06 3.27
CA VAL A 43 -21.43 11.09 2.75
C VAL A 43 -22.07 12.46 2.93
N GLU A 44 -21.42 13.36 3.68
CA GLU A 44 -21.83 14.75 3.77
C GLU A 44 -21.12 15.59 2.71
N LEU A 45 -21.89 16.14 1.76
CA LEU A 45 -21.40 17.06 0.73
C LEU A 45 -22.18 18.37 0.83
N ASN A 46 -21.48 19.50 1.02
CA ASN A 46 -22.07 20.84 1.08
C ASN A 46 -23.23 20.95 2.10
N GLY A 47 -23.09 20.32 3.28
CA GLY A 47 -24.10 20.33 4.33
C GLY A 47 -25.34 19.48 4.05
N LYS A 48 -25.32 18.66 2.99
CA LYS A 48 -26.36 17.68 2.68
C LYS A 48 -25.80 16.27 2.82
N GLN A 49 -26.62 15.39 3.40
CA GLN A 49 -26.28 13.98 3.57
C GLN A 49 -26.73 13.18 2.34
N TYR A 50 -25.85 12.31 1.86
CA TYR A 50 -26.07 11.38 0.75
C TYR A 50 -25.69 9.97 1.18
N LYS A 51 -26.35 8.97 0.62
CA LYS A 51 -25.96 7.57 0.80
C LYS A 51 -25.16 7.09 -0.41
N ALA A 52 -23.94 6.67 -0.17
CA ALA A 52 -23.08 5.99 -1.14
C ALA A 52 -23.17 4.47 -0.95
N TYR A 53 -23.20 3.76 -2.07
CA TYR A 53 -23.20 2.31 -2.14
C TYR A 53 -21.90 1.80 -2.78
N PRO A 54 -21.55 0.52 -2.63
CA PRO A 54 -20.43 -0.09 -3.35
C PRO A 54 -20.50 0.20 -4.85
N GLY A 55 -19.40 0.70 -5.42
CA GLY A 55 -19.30 1.14 -6.82
C GLY A 55 -19.63 2.61 -7.06
N ASP A 56 -20.25 3.31 -6.10
CA ASP A 56 -20.40 4.76 -6.19
C ASP A 56 -19.02 5.45 -6.15
N CYS A 57 -18.90 6.55 -6.87
CA CYS A 57 -17.66 7.31 -7.00
C CYS A 57 -17.86 8.78 -6.63
N LEU A 58 -16.79 9.40 -6.15
CA LEU A 58 -16.74 10.83 -5.84
C LEU A 58 -15.41 11.40 -6.32
N ILE A 59 -15.47 12.45 -7.14
CA ILE A 59 -14.34 13.33 -7.42
C ILE A 59 -14.60 14.62 -6.66
N HIS A 60 -13.64 15.05 -5.87
CA HIS A 60 -13.79 16.19 -4.98
C HIS A 60 -12.64 17.18 -5.12
N ALA A 61 -12.95 18.48 -5.20
CA ALA A 61 -11.98 19.57 -5.20
C ALA A 61 -11.69 20.02 -3.77
N SER A 62 -10.43 20.06 -3.34
CA SER A 62 -9.98 20.24 -1.94
C SER A 62 -10.37 21.55 -1.23
N ASN A 63 -11.16 22.42 -1.86
CA ASN A 63 -11.69 23.65 -1.29
C ASN A 63 -13.00 23.46 -0.47
N HIS A 64 -13.56 22.25 -0.40
CA HIS A 64 -14.73 21.94 0.42
C HIS A 64 -14.40 20.91 1.52
N PRO A 65 -14.81 21.12 2.78
CA PRO A 65 -14.72 20.08 3.80
C PRO A 65 -15.66 18.92 3.45
N GLN A 66 -15.19 17.69 3.65
CA GLN A 66 -15.97 16.46 3.50
C GLN A 66 -15.93 15.67 4.78
N VAL A 67 -17.06 15.07 5.10
CA VAL A 67 -17.18 14.14 6.22
C VAL A 67 -17.81 12.85 5.70
N PHE A 68 -17.13 11.74 5.94
CA PHE A 68 -17.63 10.39 5.65
C PHE A 68 -17.97 9.70 6.97
N HIS A 69 -19.16 9.13 7.05
CA HIS A 69 -19.64 8.37 8.19
C HIS A 69 -19.97 6.94 7.76
N GLY A 70 -19.30 5.96 8.35
CA GLY A 70 -19.66 4.54 8.19
C GLY A 70 -20.99 4.26 8.89
N GLU A 71 -21.85 3.45 8.29
CA GLU A 71 -23.22 3.24 8.77
C GLU A 71 -23.34 2.25 9.94
N ASP A 72 -22.26 1.98 10.70
CA ASP A 72 -22.18 1.28 12.02
C ASP A 72 -20.83 0.52 12.23
N SER A 73 -19.89 0.58 11.27
CA SER A 73 -18.56 -0.06 11.35
C SER A 73 -17.54 0.63 10.41
N ALA A 74 -16.27 0.20 10.42
CA ALA A 74 -15.25 0.67 9.49
C ALA A 74 -15.73 0.51 8.03
N TRP A 75 -15.41 1.47 7.17
CA TRP A 75 -15.81 1.44 5.76
C TRP A 75 -14.59 1.36 4.85
N ASP A 76 -14.76 0.66 3.73
CA ASP A 76 -13.70 0.42 2.76
C ASP A 76 -13.83 1.32 1.53
N SER A 77 -12.69 1.78 1.02
CA SER A 77 -12.63 2.47 -0.26
C SER A 77 -11.29 2.33 -0.96
N ASP A 78 -11.31 2.53 -2.27
CA ASP A 78 -10.11 2.87 -3.03
C ASP A 78 -10.08 4.38 -3.23
N TRP A 79 -8.92 5.01 -3.05
CA TRP A 79 -8.82 6.45 -3.18
C TRP A 79 -7.46 6.91 -3.70
N CYS A 80 -7.46 8.07 -4.36
CA CYS A 80 -6.23 8.80 -4.67
C CYS A 80 -6.44 10.30 -4.55
N VAL A 81 -5.42 11.01 -4.06
CA VAL A 81 -5.30 12.46 -4.07
C VAL A 81 -4.34 12.83 -5.19
N PHE A 82 -4.73 13.74 -6.06
CA PHE A 82 -3.95 14.11 -7.22
C PHE A 82 -4.10 15.59 -7.57
N ASP A 83 -3.07 16.15 -8.19
CA ASP A 83 -3.06 17.53 -8.68
C ASP A 83 -2.34 17.61 -10.03
N GLY A 84 -2.18 18.81 -10.57
CA GLY A 84 -1.37 19.06 -11.77
C GLY A 84 -2.03 19.97 -12.80
N SER A 85 -1.23 20.39 -13.78
CA SER A 85 -1.67 21.35 -14.79
C SER A 85 -2.72 20.75 -15.73
N GLY A 86 -3.80 21.49 -15.98
CA GLY A 86 -4.86 21.10 -16.91
C GLY A 86 -5.84 20.05 -16.38
N ILE A 87 -5.60 19.42 -15.22
CA ILE A 87 -6.45 18.32 -14.72
C ILE A 87 -7.90 18.75 -14.44
N HIS A 88 -8.10 19.96 -13.92
CA HIS A 88 -9.44 20.51 -13.70
C HIS A 88 -10.24 20.65 -15.01
N PHE A 89 -9.60 21.19 -16.05
CA PHE A 89 -10.22 21.32 -17.38
C PHE A 89 -10.49 19.95 -18.00
N PHE A 90 -9.58 19.00 -17.83
CA PHE A 90 -9.72 17.64 -18.34
C PHE A 90 -10.91 16.90 -17.72
N ILE A 91 -11.08 16.96 -16.38
CA ILE A 91 -12.25 16.37 -15.70
C ILE A 91 -13.55 17.00 -16.24
N LYS A 92 -13.56 18.33 -16.43
CA LYS A 92 -14.70 19.07 -16.97
C LYS A 92 -15.02 18.68 -18.42
N GLU A 93 -14.00 18.49 -19.26
CA GLU A 93 -14.16 18.06 -20.66
C GLU A 93 -14.72 16.63 -20.76
N LEU A 94 -14.29 15.74 -19.87
CA LEU A 94 -14.86 14.39 -19.70
C LEU A 94 -16.29 14.40 -19.14
N GLY A 95 -16.79 15.56 -18.73
CA GLY A 95 -18.11 15.77 -18.16
C GLY A 95 -18.28 15.30 -16.72
N LEU A 96 -17.26 14.68 -16.11
CA LEU A 96 -17.35 14.02 -14.80
C LEU A 96 -17.81 14.97 -13.68
N PRO A 97 -18.68 14.53 -12.75
CA PRO A 97 -19.14 15.39 -11.67
C PRO A 97 -18.03 15.66 -10.67
N ILE A 98 -17.93 16.92 -10.25
CA ILE A 98 -17.03 17.34 -9.18
C ILE A 98 -17.89 17.74 -7.99
N ASN A 99 -17.48 17.32 -6.79
CA ASN A 99 -18.20 17.53 -5.52
C ASN A 99 -19.63 16.96 -5.54
N GLN A 100 -19.83 15.88 -6.29
CA GLN A 100 -21.10 15.19 -6.41
C GLN A 100 -20.86 13.69 -6.50
N LEU A 101 -21.65 12.91 -5.75
CA LEU A 101 -21.66 11.46 -5.86
C LEU A 101 -22.21 11.06 -7.23
N PHE A 102 -21.52 10.15 -7.91
CA PHE A 102 -21.95 9.64 -9.20
C PHE A 102 -21.79 8.12 -9.28
N ARG A 103 -22.61 7.51 -10.14
CA ARG A 103 -22.73 6.06 -10.25
C ARG A 103 -22.33 5.62 -11.66
N PRO A 104 -21.07 5.23 -11.88
CA PRO A 104 -20.70 4.56 -13.12
C PRO A 104 -21.46 3.24 -13.25
N ALA A 105 -21.85 2.87 -14.47
CA ALA A 105 -22.45 1.57 -14.75
C ALA A 105 -21.48 0.40 -14.50
N SER A 106 -20.18 0.68 -14.37
CA SER A 106 -19.18 -0.30 -13.96
C SER A 106 -17.94 0.38 -13.39
N THR A 107 -17.32 -0.23 -12.37
CA THR A 107 -16.09 0.27 -11.72
C THR A 107 -14.99 -0.78 -11.59
N HIS A 108 -15.11 -1.94 -12.24
CA HIS A 108 -14.15 -3.04 -12.12
C HIS A 108 -12.70 -2.71 -12.52
N PHE A 109 -12.52 -1.70 -13.37
CA PHE A 109 -11.22 -1.22 -13.79
C PHE A 109 -10.54 -0.35 -12.71
N VAL A 110 -11.30 0.13 -11.72
CA VAL A 110 -10.80 1.07 -10.71
C VAL A 110 -9.74 0.42 -9.81
N PRO A 111 -9.96 -0.73 -9.14
CA PRO A 111 -8.95 -1.31 -8.26
C PRO A 111 -7.63 -1.66 -8.98
N PRO A 112 -7.60 -2.39 -10.12
CA PRO A 112 -6.33 -2.75 -10.76
C PRO A 112 -5.60 -1.54 -11.39
N LEU A 113 -6.33 -0.49 -11.79
CA LEU A 113 -5.68 0.75 -12.26
C LEU A 113 -5.09 1.55 -11.11
N LEU A 114 -5.81 1.69 -10.00
CA LEU A 114 -5.30 2.36 -8.81
C LEU A 114 -4.11 1.61 -8.22
N GLU A 115 -4.16 0.29 -8.11
CA GLU A 115 -3.03 -0.52 -7.65
C GLU A 115 -1.78 -0.27 -8.51
N ARG A 116 -1.93 -0.25 -9.85
CA ARG A 116 -0.83 0.05 -10.78
C ARG A 116 -0.28 1.47 -10.59
N ILE A 117 -1.16 2.46 -10.40
CA ILE A 117 -0.78 3.86 -10.16
C ILE A 117 -0.02 3.98 -8.83
N THR A 118 -0.51 3.33 -7.77
CA THR A 118 0.11 3.29 -6.43
C THR A 118 1.51 2.70 -6.50
N LEU A 119 1.65 1.51 -7.08
CA LEU A 119 2.94 0.83 -7.19
C LEU A 119 3.98 1.64 -7.97
N GLU A 120 3.57 2.33 -9.04
CA GLU A 120 4.46 3.19 -9.81
C GLU A 120 4.89 4.44 -9.01
N HIS A 121 3.94 5.07 -8.31
CA HIS A 121 4.18 6.22 -7.44
C HIS A 121 5.10 5.88 -6.26
N GLU A 122 4.99 4.68 -5.69
CA GLU A 122 5.83 4.20 -4.58
C GLU A 122 7.25 3.85 -5.04
N ARG A 123 7.38 3.17 -6.18
CA ARG A 123 8.69 2.73 -6.71
C ARG A 123 9.53 3.87 -7.25
N LYS A 124 8.88 4.94 -7.74
CA LYS A 124 9.52 6.13 -8.35
C LYS A 124 10.62 5.77 -9.36
N ALA A 125 10.35 4.80 -10.23
CA ALA A 125 11.23 4.43 -11.33
C ALA A 125 11.47 5.62 -12.28
N ASN A 126 12.44 5.51 -13.18
CA ASN A 126 12.73 6.58 -14.14
C ASN A 126 11.45 6.98 -14.93
N ARG A 127 11.10 8.26 -14.93
CA ARG A 127 9.88 8.83 -15.55
C ARG A 127 8.55 8.36 -14.95
N TRP A 128 8.53 7.89 -13.70
CA TRP A 128 7.32 7.44 -12.99
C TRP A 128 6.17 8.47 -13.05
N ASN A 129 6.48 9.77 -13.01
CA ASN A 129 5.49 10.84 -13.05
C ASN A 129 4.67 10.84 -14.36
N LEU A 130 5.26 10.43 -15.49
CA LEU A 130 4.55 10.30 -16.77
C LEU A 130 3.62 9.09 -16.75
N VAL A 131 4.06 7.98 -16.18
CA VAL A 131 3.28 6.73 -16.08
C VAL A 131 2.08 6.93 -15.15
N VAL A 132 2.29 7.59 -14.00
CA VAL A 132 1.21 7.99 -13.09
C VAL A 132 0.22 8.93 -13.78
N SER A 133 0.71 9.94 -14.52
CA SER A 133 -0.16 10.85 -15.27
C SER A 133 -1.02 10.12 -16.31
N LEU A 134 -0.45 9.16 -17.05
CA LEU A 134 -1.20 8.33 -18.01
C LEU A 134 -2.22 7.42 -17.33
N GLY A 135 -1.85 6.78 -16.21
CA GLY A 135 -2.75 5.92 -15.46
C GLY A 135 -3.96 6.67 -14.91
N LEU A 136 -3.73 7.87 -14.36
CA LEU A 136 -4.80 8.73 -13.87
C LEU A 136 -5.72 9.24 -14.99
N GLN A 137 -5.16 9.60 -16.15
CA GLN A 137 -5.97 9.95 -17.32
C GLN A 137 -6.81 8.76 -17.81
N GLU A 138 -6.23 7.56 -17.85
CA GLU A 138 -6.96 6.34 -18.21
C GLU A 138 -8.12 6.07 -17.25
N LEU A 139 -7.89 6.21 -15.94
CA LEU A 139 -8.91 6.06 -14.90
C LEU A 139 -10.09 7.02 -15.15
N LEU A 140 -9.81 8.32 -15.33
CA LEU A 140 -10.84 9.33 -15.56
C LEU A 140 -11.60 9.12 -16.87
N ILE A 141 -10.91 8.77 -17.96
CA ILE A 141 -11.57 8.45 -19.24
C ILE A 141 -12.51 7.25 -19.09
N LYS A 142 -12.08 6.18 -18.40
CA LYS A 142 -12.92 5.01 -18.17
C LYS A 142 -14.12 5.34 -17.28
N LEU A 143 -13.94 6.11 -16.21
CA LEU A 143 -15.05 6.60 -15.39
C LEU A 143 -16.07 7.37 -16.25
N SER A 144 -15.62 8.28 -17.11
CA SER A 144 -16.48 9.05 -18.02
C SER A 144 -17.25 8.15 -19.00
N ARG A 145 -16.60 7.14 -19.59
CA ARG A 145 -17.26 6.16 -20.49
C ARG A 145 -18.37 5.38 -19.79
N HIS A 146 -18.13 4.98 -18.55
CA HIS A 146 -19.09 4.21 -17.77
C HIS A 146 -20.14 5.09 -17.08
N TRP A 147 -19.94 6.39 -17.04
CA TRP A 147 -20.87 7.34 -16.46
C TRP A 147 -21.56 8.14 -17.58
N VAL A 148 -22.68 7.59 -18.09
CA VAL A 148 -23.47 8.22 -19.14
C VAL A 148 -24.49 9.18 -18.52
N ASN A 149 -24.21 10.48 -18.62
CA ASN A 149 -25.06 11.61 -18.27
C ASN A 149 -26.57 11.36 -18.47
N GLY A 150 -27.30 10.95 -17.42
CA GLY A 150 -28.73 11.19 -17.20
C GLY A 150 -29.72 10.99 -18.35
N ARG A 151 -29.39 10.27 -19.43
CA ARG A 151 -30.22 10.07 -20.63
C ARG A 151 -30.84 8.69 -20.74
N ALA A 152 -30.63 7.82 -19.75
CA ALA A 152 -31.49 6.66 -19.52
C ALA A 152 -32.42 6.93 -18.32
N LYS A 153 -33.27 7.95 -18.44
CA LYS A 153 -34.52 7.98 -17.67
C LYS A 153 -35.46 6.97 -18.33
N GLY A 154 -35.77 5.88 -17.64
CA GLY A 154 -36.82 4.96 -18.04
C GLY A 154 -36.59 3.58 -17.46
N ASN A 155 -37.42 3.22 -16.48
CA ASN A 155 -37.65 1.88 -15.95
C ASN A 155 -37.00 0.73 -16.72
N GLY A 156 -36.05 0.07 -16.07
CA GLY A 156 -35.59 -1.23 -16.51
C GLY A 156 -34.57 -1.72 -15.50
N HIS A 157 -34.86 -2.85 -14.87
CA HIS A 157 -33.81 -3.75 -14.42
C HIS A 157 -32.89 -3.98 -15.61
N GLY A 158 -31.84 -3.17 -15.71
CA GLY A 158 -30.85 -3.25 -16.77
C GLY A 158 -30.28 -4.65 -16.71
N THR A 159 -30.39 -5.37 -17.82
CA THR A 159 -29.74 -6.67 -18.00
C THR A 159 -28.34 -6.61 -17.43
N ILE A 160 -28.09 -7.33 -16.34
CA ILE A 160 -26.78 -7.41 -15.66
C ILE A 160 -25.73 -7.58 -16.76
N ASP A 161 -24.76 -6.67 -16.81
CA ASP A 161 -23.69 -6.75 -17.80
C ASP A 161 -23.06 -8.16 -17.67
N PRO A 162 -22.95 -8.96 -18.74
CA PRO A 162 -22.27 -10.24 -18.68
C PRO A 162 -20.90 -10.17 -17.99
N LEU A 163 -20.23 -9.01 -18.05
CA LEU A 163 -18.98 -8.74 -17.33
C LEU A 163 -19.16 -8.64 -15.81
N GLU A 164 -20.17 -7.92 -15.33
CA GLU A 164 -20.51 -7.76 -13.92
C GLU A 164 -20.83 -9.11 -13.28
N LYS A 165 -21.61 -9.94 -13.99
CA LYS A 165 -21.96 -11.28 -13.52
C LYS A 165 -20.75 -12.22 -13.44
N LEU A 166 -19.80 -12.10 -14.38
CA LEU A 166 -18.55 -12.88 -14.33
C LEU A 166 -17.65 -12.47 -13.16
N GLN A 167 -17.69 -11.20 -12.74
CA GLN A 167 -16.95 -10.68 -11.60
C GLN A 167 -17.57 -11.11 -10.29
N GLU A 168 -18.90 -11.01 -10.16
CA GLU A 168 -19.65 -11.52 -9.02
C GLU A 168 -19.34 -13.01 -8.78
N VAL A 169 -19.39 -13.82 -9.85
CA VAL A 169 -19.00 -15.24 -9.77
C VAL A 169 -17.55 -15.42 -9.35
N ARG A 170 -16.62 -14.61 -9.85
CA ARG A 170 -15.22 -14.67 -9.45
C ARG A 170 -15.03 -14.35 -7.97
N THR A 171 -15.74 -13.36 -7.43
CA THR A 171 -15.72 -13.00 -6.01
C THR A 171 -16.25 -14.14 -5.15
N ILE A 172 -17.44 -14.66 -5.45
CA ILE A 172 -18.04 -15.80 -4.72
C ILE A 172 -17.08 -16.99 -4.67
N VAL A 173 -16.51 -17.35 -5.83
CA VAL A 173 -15.56 -18.46 -5.95
C VAL A 173 -14.27 -18.22 -5.17
N HIS A 174 -13.81 -16.97 -5.07
CA HIS A 174 -12.59 -16.59 -4.36
C HIS A 174 -12.76 -16.45 -2.85
N ASP A 175 -13.97 -16.19 -2.37
CA ASP A 175 -14.31 -16.14 -0.95
C ASP A 175 -14.61 -17.53 -0.37
N GLN A 176 -14.98 -18.48 -1.23
CA GLN A 176 -15.33 -19.86 -0.85
C GLN A 176 -14.38 -20.87 -1.50
N LEU A 177 -13.10 -20.82 -1.11
CA LEU A 177 -12.03 -21.62 -1.73
C LEU A 177 -12.14 -23.11 -1.39
N GLU A 178 -12.73 -23.46 -0.25
CA GLU A 178 -12.94 -24.80 0.27
C GLU A 178 -13.93 -25.63 -0.56
N ILE A 179 -14.84 -24.97 -1.28
CA ILE A 179 -15.83 -25.62 -2.14
C ILE A 179 -15.14 -26.16 -3.39
N GLN A 180 -15.46 -27.41 -3.79
CA GLN A 180 -15.00 -27.96 -5.06
C GLN A 180 -15.79 -27.41 -6.26
N TRP A 181 -15.43 -26.21 -6.67
CA TRP A 181 -16.00 -25.59 -7.85
C TRP A 181 -15.60 -26.32 -9.12
N SER A 182 -16.60 -26.75 -9.90
CA SER A 182 -16.40 -27.06 -11.31
C SER A 182 -16.71 -25.84 -12.18
N VAL A 183 -16.19 -25.83 -13.42
CA VAL A 183 -16.56 -24.79 -14.40
C VAL A 183 -18.08 -24.79 -14.65
N ALA A 184 -18.74 -25.94 -14.53
CA ALA A 184 -20.19 -26.02 -14.68
C ALA A 184 -20.91 -25.32 -13.53
N ASP A 185 -20.41 -25.42 -12.29
CA ASP A 185 -21.02 -24.74 -11.14
C ASP A 185 -20.83 -23.22 -11.22
N MET A 186 -19.64 -22.78 -11.61
CA MET A 186 -19.38 -21.35 -11.88
C MET A 186 -20.28 -20.81 -13.01
N ALA A 187 -20.48 -21.61 -14.07
CA ALA A 187 -21.34 -21.23 -15.20
C ALA A 187 -22.82 -21.13 -14.82
N LYS A 188 -23.30 -21.99 -13.90
CA LYS A 188 -24.68 -21.94 -13.36
C LYS A 188 -24.94 -20.61 -12.65
N LEU A 189 -23.97 -20.09 -11.89
CA LEU A 189 -24.11 -18.79 -11.21
C LEU A 189 -24.34 -17.63 -12.20
N CYS A 190 -23.80 -17.75 -13.42
CA CYS A 190 -24.03 -16.79 -14.51
C CYS A 190 -25.26 -17.10 -15.39
N ASN A 191 -25.99 -18.20 -15.18
CA ASN A 191 -26.98 -18.74 -16.12
C ASN A 191 -26.42 -18.94 -17.55
N LEU A 192 -25.17 -19.40 -17.67
CA LEU A 192 -24.49 -19.65 -18.93
C LEU A 192 -24.21 -21.13 -19.13
N SER A 193 -24.11 -21.57 -20.39
CA SER A 193 -23.51 -22.86 -20.69
C SER A 193 -22.02 -22.86 -20.30
N THR A 194 -21.49 -24.00 -19.89
CA THR A 194 -20.09 -24.16 -19.45
C THR A 194 -19.10 -23.62 -20.48
N SER A 195 -19.30 -23.93 -21.77
CA SER A 195 -18.44 -23.45 -22.87
C SER A 195 -18.51 -21.94 -23.05
N ARG A 196 -19.71 -21.35 -22.95
CA ARG A 196 -19.90 -19.90 -23.10
C ARG A 196 -19.28 -19.15 -21.94
N PHE A 197 -19.47 -19.65 -20.71
CA PHE A 197 -18.85 -19.11 -19.51
C PHE A 197 -17.32 -19.14 -19.61
N ALA A 198 -16.72 -20.29 -19.90
CA ALA A 198 -15.27 -20.43 -19.98
C ALA A 198 -14.64 -19.50 -21.04
N PHE A 199 -15.31 -19.35 -22.20
CA PHE A 199 -14.88 -18.42 -23.24
C PHE A 199 -14.92 -16.96 -22.77
N LEU A 200 -16.04 -16.53 -22.18
CA LEU A 200 -16.20 -15.14 -21.72
C LEU A 200 -15.27 -14.83 -20.53
N TYR A 201 -15.15 -15.76 -19.59
CA TYR A 201 -14.27 -15.64 -18.44
C TYR A 201 -12.81 -15.49 -18.88
N LYS A 202 -12.34 -16.31 -19.80
CA LYS A 202 -10.97 -16.22 -20.34
C LYS A 202 -10.75 -14.91 -21.10
N LYS A 203 -11.74 -14.43 -21.85
CA LYS A 203 -11.67 -13.14 -22.54
C LYS A 203 -11.62 -11.97 -21.56
N CYS A 204 -12.30 -12.09 -20.42
CA CYS A 204 -12.39 -11.07 -19.38
C CYS A 204 -11.14 -11.01 -18.49
N PHE A 205 -10.69 -12.14 -17.98
CA PHE A 205 -9.64 -12.22 -16.95
C PHE A 205 -8.30 -12.72 -17.48
N GLU A 206 -8.22 -13.00 -18.79
CA GLU A 206 -7.03 -13.54 -19.47
C GLU A 206 -6.55 -14.89 -18.90
N VAL A 207 -7.42 -15.58 -18.17
CA VAL A 207 -7.14 -16.85 -17.48
C VAL A 207 -8.38 -17.75 -17.52
N SER A 208 -8.20 -19.07 -17.56
CA SER A 208 -9.36 -19.97 -17.46
C SER A 208 -9.92 -19.99 -16.02
N PRO A 209 -11.23 -20.24 -15.84
CA PRO A 209 -11.85 -20.24 -14.50
C PRO A 209 -11.15 -21.15 -13.49
N MET A 210 -10.82 -22.39 -13.90
CA MET A 210 -10.10 -23.32 -13.03
C MET A 210 -8.67 -22.88 -12.74
N GLU A 211 -7.96 -22.34 -13.72
CA GLU A 211 -6.60 -21.84 -13.50
C GLU A 211 -6.59 -20.67 -12.52
N ASP A 212 -7.59 -19.78 -12.58
CA ASP A 212 -7.73 -18.67 -11.67
C ASP A 212 -8.01 -19.12 -10.23
N LEU A 213 -8.98 -20.04 -10.05
CA LEU A 213 -9.24 -20.66 -8.75
C LEU A 213 -7.98 -21.32 -8.18
N ILE A 214 -7.26 -22.12 -8.99
CA ILE A 214 -6.03 -22.77 -8.51
C ILE A 214 -4.98 -21.73 -8.13
N ARG A 215 -4.84 -20.62 -8.87
CA ARG A 215 -3.91 -19.54 -8.51
C ARG A 215 -4.27 -18.90 -7.17
N LYS A 216 -5.56 -18.62 -6.94
CA LYS A 216 -6.04 -18.07 -5.67
C LYS A 216 -5.81 -19.05 -4.51
N ARG A 217 -6.12 -20.33 -4.68
CA ARG A 217 -5.82 -21.40 -3.70
C ARG A 217 -4.33 -21.52 -3.40
N ILE A 218 -3.45 -21.49 -4.40
CA ILE A 218 -2.00 -21.52 -4.20
C ILE A 218 -1.51 -20.25 -3.47
N ARG A 219 -2.10 -19.09 -3.74
CA ARG A 219 -1.79 -17.85 -3.00
C ARG A 219 -2.19 -17.97 -1.53
N GLN A 220 -3.39 -18.49 -1.23
CA GLN A 220 -3.83 -18.77 0.14
C GLN A 220 -2.89 -19.74 0.87
N ALA A 221 -2.51 -20.83 0.19
CA ALA A 221 -1.54 -21.79 0.73
C ALA A 221 -0.18 -21.14 1.03
N THR A 222 0.26 -20.20 0.20
CA THR A 222 1.52 -19.46 0.39
C THR A 222 1.47 -18.58 1.64
N ILE A 223 0.33 -17.92 1.88
CA ILE A 223 0.09 -17.12 3.10
C ILE A 223 0.13 -18.03 4.33
N LEU A 224 -0.67 -19.11 4.34
CA LEU A 224 -0.70 -20.06 5.45
C LEU A 224 0.65 -20.74 5.73
N LEU A 225 1.45 -21.00 4.68
CA LEU A 225 2.81 -21.56 4.80
C LEU A 225 3.80 -20.59 5.45
N SER A 226 3.50 -19.29 5.42
CA SER A 226 4.34 -18.22 5.98
C SER A 226 3.89 -17.85 7.39
N ASP A 227 2.58 -17.80 7.63
CA ASP A 227 2.02 -17.28 8.88
C ASP A 227 1.77 -18.36 9.94
N THR A 228 1.85 -19.64 9.56
CA THR A 228 1.52 -20.75 10.47
C THR A 228 2.52 -21.89 10.43
N SER A 229 2.58 -22.64 11.53
CA SER A 229 3.33 -23.90 11.65
C SER A 229 2.49 -25.14 11.30
N LYS A 230 1.25 -24.97 10.82
CA LYS A 230 0.30 -26.06 10.50
C LYS A 230 0.91 -27.09 9.56
N ASN A 231 0.51 -28.35 9.60
CA ASN A 231 1.03 -29.34 8.65
C ASN A 231 0.69 -28.95 7.19
N ILE A 232 1.57 -29.26 6.23
CA ILE A 232 1.37 -28.96 4.80
C ILE A 232 0.09 -29.63 4.28
N SER A 233 -0.27 -30.80 4.81
CA SER A 233 -1.55 -31.47 4.50
C SER A 233 -2.76 -30.62 4.90
N VAL A 234 -2.75 -30.06 6.11
CA VAL A 234 -3.81 -29.19 6.63
C VAL A 234 -3.89 -27.89 5.82
N ILE A 235 -2.76 -27.32 5.43
CA ILE A 235 -2.75 -26.12 4.59
C ILE A 235 -3.32 -26.40 3.20
N ALA A 236 -3.01 -27.55 2.62
CA ALA A 236 -3.57 -27.92 1.32
C ALA A 236 -5.10 -27.98 1.42
N GLU A 237 -5.63 -28.61 2.46
CA GLU A 237 -7.07 -28.72 2.74
C GLU A 237 -7.72 -27.35 2.99
N GLU A 238 -7.17 -26.51 3.89
CA GLU A 238 -7.67 -25.16 4.18
C GLU A 238 -7.59 -24.22 2.97
N SER A 239 -6.70 -24.51 2.02
CA SER A 239 -6.60 -23.79 0.76
C SER A 239 -7.51 -24.37 -0.33
N GLY A 240 -8.32 -25.38 0.00
CA GLY A 240 -9.32 -25.98 -0.90
C GLY A 240 -8.83 -27.13 -1.78
N PHE A 241 -7.67 -27.73 -1.52
CA PHE A 241 -7.20 -28.91 -2.26
C PHE A 241 -7.63 -30.21 -1.57
N GLU A 242 -8.38 -31.06 -2.26
CA GLU A 242 -8.73 -32.41 -1.76
C GLU A 242 -7.56 -33.40 -1.88
N ASP A 243 -6.73 -33.24 -2.92
CA ASP A 243 -5.62 -34.14 -3.19
C ASP A 243 -4.27 -33.45 -2.95
N LEU A 244 -3.54 -33.97 -1.97
CA LEU A 244 -2.24 -33.45 -1.56
C LEU A 244 -1.18 -33.57 -2.66
N GLN A 245 -1.22 -34.62 -3.49
CA GLN A 245 -0.28 -34.78 -4.59
C GLN A 245 -0.54 -33.74 -5.69
N TYR A 246 -1.80 -33.46 -5.98
CA TYR A 246 -2.23 -32.42 -6.90
C TYR A 246 -1.82 -31.04 -6.39
N PHE A 247 -2.00 -30.78 -5.10
CA PHE A 247 -1.48 -29.58 -4.45
C PHE A 247 0.02 -29.41 -4.71
N TYR A 248 0.84 -30.43 -4.43
CA TYR A 248 2.29 -30.35 -4.67
C TYR A 248 2.64 -30.02 -6.13
N ARG A 249 1.99 -30.69 -7.10
CA ARG A 249 2.19 -30.43 -8.53
C ARG A 249 1.77 -29.01 -8.91
N ALA A 250 0.59 -28.58 -8.48
CA ALA A 250 0.02 -27.27 -8.76
C ALA A 250 0.85 -26.13 -8.14
N PHE A 251 1.35 -26.33 -6.93
CA PHE A 251 2.20 -25.40 -6.20
C PHE A 251 3.54 -25.24 -6.88
N ARG A 252 4.25 -26.35 -7.17
CA ARG A 252 5.56 -26.31 -7.84
C ARG A 252 5.46 -25.68 -9.23
N LYS A 253 4.39 -25.97 -9.98
CA LYS A 253 4.16 -25.39 -11.31
C LYS A 253 4.06 -23.86 -11.28
N ARG A 254 3.48 -23.26 -10.23
CA ARG A 254 3.19 -21.81 -10.15
C ARG A 254 4.21 -21.03 -9.34
N ILE A 255 4.77 -21.62 -8.29
CA ILE A 255 5.72 -20.99 -7.37
C ILE A 255 7.17 -21.33 -7.73
N GLY A 256 7.41 -22.38 -8.52
CA GLY A 256 8.74 -22.83 -8.93
C GLY A 256 9.49 -23.69 -7.90
N THR A 257 8.97 -23.81 -6.68
CA THR A 257 9.54 -24.66 -5.61
C THR A 257 8.46 -25.44 -4.86
N THR A 258 8.85 -26.33 -3.94
CA THR A 258 7.89 -27.14 -3.15
C THR A 258 7.39 -26.37 -1.92
N PRO A 259 6.17 -26.65 -1.41
CA PRO A 259 5.65 -26.09 -0.16
C PRO A 259 6.61 -26.28 1.02
N ARG A 260 7.25 -27.45 1.12
CA ARG A 260 8.25 -27.73 2.17
C ARG A 260 9.53 -26.90 1.99
N SER A 261 9.97 -26.68 0.75
CA SER A 261 11.13 -25.81 0.50
C SER A 261 10.80 -24.35 0.74
N LEU A 262 9.58 -23.91 0.40
CA LEU A 262 9.11 -22.56 0.72
C LEU A 262 8.99 -22.39 2.23
N ARG A 263 8.39 -23.36 2.93
CA ARG A 263 8.37 -23.38 4.39
C ARG A 263 9.77 -23.43 4.96
N LYS A 264 10.69 -24.24 4.44
CA LYS A 264 12.08 -24.28 4.94
C LYS A 264 12.80 -22.96 4.71
N ARG A 265 12.50 -22.24 3.62
CA ARG A 265 12.93 -20.83 3.46
C ARG A 265 12.30 -19.94 4.54
N ASN A 266 11.06 -20.19 4.94
CA ASN A 266 10.30 -19.47 5.98
C ASN A 266 10.43 -20.06 7.41
N SER A 267 11.15 -21.18 7.62
CA SER A 267 11.24 -21.94 8.88
C SER A 267 12.68 -22.34 9.22
N SER A 268 13.62 -22.08 8.31
CA SER A 268 14.97 -21.73 8.73
C SER A 268 15.00 -20.34 9.38
N SER A 269 13.88 -19.63 9.37
CA SER A 269 13.45 -18.60 10.32
C SER A 269 12.57 -19.20 11.42
N SER A 270 13.19 -19.74 12.46
CA SER A 270 12.77 -19.42 13.83
C SER A 270 12.94 -17.88 14.01
N PRO A 271 12.21 -17.17 14.89
CA PRO A 271 12.20 -15.69 14.97
C PRO A 271 13.58 -15.00 15.06
N TRP A 272 14.62 -15.78 15.32
CA TRP A 272 16.03 -15.42 15.31
C TRP A 272 16.63 -15.08 13.94
N ARG A 273 15.98 -15.41 12.79
CA ARG A 273 16.57 -15.14 11.46
C ARG A 273 16.07 -13.88 10.75
N SER A 274 14.84 -13.41 11.04
CA SER A 274 14.45 -12.03 10.73
C SER A 274 15.35 -11.05 11.50
N TYR A 275 15.79 -11.45 12.70
CA TYR A 275 16.84 -10.75 13.45
C TYR A 275 18.17 -10.73 12.68
N GLU A 276 18.67 -11.84 12.12
CA GLU A 276 19.97 -11.91 11.42
C GLU A 276 20.00 -11.34 10.00
N GLU A 277 18.89 -11.31 9.25
CA GLU A 277 18.85 -10.79 7.87
C GLU A 277 18.63 -9.27 7.84
N GLU A 278 17.84 -8.73 8.79
CA GLU A 278 17.80 -7.29 9.06
C GLU A 278 19.07 -6.83 9.75
N ARG A 279 19.62 -7.60 10.70
CA ARG A 279 20.95 -7.34 11.26
C ARG A 279 22.05 -7.49 10.22
N GLY A 280 21.95 -8.34 9.22
CA GLY A 280 22.93 -8.43 8.11
C GLY A 280 22.86 -7.23 7.16
N LYS A 281 21.65 -6.73 6.86
CA LYS A 281 21.46 -5.47 6.12
C LYS A 281 21.89 -4.26 6.95
N LEU A 282 21.56 -4.22 8.24
CA LEU A 282 21.96 -3.17 9.17
C LEU A 282 23.48 -3.22 9.43
N GLU A 283 24.09 -4.38 9.65
CA GLU A 283 25.54 -4.57 9.77
C GLU A 283 26.26 -4.19 8.47
N SER A 284 25.67 -4.39 7.29
CA SER A 284 26.23 -3.89 6.02
C SER A 284 26.16 -2.35 5.89
N ILE A 285 25.05 -1.74 6.34
CA ILE A 285 24.88 -0.28 6.38
C ILE A 285 25.83 0.32 7.43
N TRP A 286 25.94 -0.29 8.61
CA TRP A 286 26.80 0.13 9.72
C TRP A 286 28.28 -0.04 9.41
N ALA A 287 28.69 -1.14 8.76
CA ALA A 287 30.08 -1.38 8.36
C ALA A 287 30.57 -0.41 7.28
N SER A 288 29.65 0.16 6.49
CA SER A 288 29.94 1.17 5.46
C SER A 288 29.77 2.62 5.96
N SER A 289 29.29 2.80 7.20
CA SER A 289 29.01 4.11 7.76
C SER A 289 30.25 4.73 8.42
N ASP A 290 30.37 6.06 8.37
CA ASP A 290 31.48 6.77 9.01
C ASP A 290 31.55 6.51 10.52
N PHE A 291 30.40 6.46 11.18
CA PHE A 291 30.29 6.08 12.58
C PHE A 291 28.91 5.48 12.90
N HIS A 292 28.88 4.58 13.89
CA HIS A 292 27.65 3.90 14.31
C HIS A 292 27.71 3.53 15.80
N GLY A 293 26.55 3.22 16.37
CA GLY A 293 26.46 2.94 17.80
C GLY A 293 25.10 2.47 18.25
N MET A 294 25.00 2.27 19.56
CA MET A 294 23.79 1.86 20.25
C MET A 294 23.38 2.94 21.24
N ILE A 295 22.09 3.26 21.27
CA ILE A 295 21.48 4.22 22.20
C ILE A 295 20.82 3.43 23.31
N GLY A 296 21.21 3.72 24.56
CA GLY A 296 20.57 3.24 25.77
C GLY A 296 19.74 4.33 26.44
N MET A 297 18.99 3.97 27.47
CA MET A 297 18.24 4.90 28.32
C MET A 297 18.85 4.93 29.71
N ASN A 298 19.09 6.12 30.26
CA ASN A 298 19.55 6.24 31.65
C ASN A 298 18.35 6.12 32.62
N ASP A 299 18.62 6.18 33.91
CA ASP A 299 17.59 6.04 34.96
C ASP A 299 16.49 7.12 34.88
N GLU A 300 16.78 8.25 34.23
CA GLU A 300 15.85 9.36 33.99
C GLU A 300 15.13 9.26 32.63
N LYS A 301 15.27 8.13 31.92
CA LYS A 301 14.71 7.87 30.57
C LYS A 301 15.22 8.83 29.48
N VAL A 302 16.42 9.39 29.67
CA VAL A 302 17.10 10.21 28.67
C VAL A 302 17.97 9.30 27.79
N PRO A 303 17.88 9.40 26.45
CA PRO A 303 18.69 8.59 25.56
C PRO A 303 20.17 9.00 25.63
N PHE A 304 21.08 8.03 25.76
CA PHE A 304 22.53 8.23 25.76
C PHE A 304 23.24 7.21 24.89
N ILE A 305 24.46 7.50 24.44
CA ILE A 305 25.24 6.55 23.65
C ILE A 305 25.81 5.48 24.58
N GLN A 306 25.36 4.24 24.42
CA GLN A 306 25.75 3.11 25.27
C GLN A 306 26.96 2.34 24.72
N ALA A 307 27.10 2.27 23.39
CA ALA A 307 28.24 1.66 22.73
C ALA A 307 28.53 2.35 21.40
N ILE A 308 29.82 2.50 21.05
CA ILE A 308 30.26 3.11 19.79
C ILE A 308 31.22 2.22 19.01
N SER A 309 31.14 2.33 17.69
CA SER A 309 32.06 1.78 16.70
C SER A 309 32.17 2.72 15.48
N GLY A 310 33.18 2.54 14.64
CA GLY A 310 33.50 3.47 13.56
C GLY A 310 34.34 4.68 14.00
N ASN A 311 34.51 5.66 13.11
CA ASN A 311 35.54 6.71 13.25
C ASN A 311 34.98 8.04 13.79
N TRP A 312 34.53 8.02 15.05
CA TRP A 312 34.01 9.20 15.75
C TRP A 312 35.03 10.35 15.89
N SER A 313 36.33 10.08 15.73
CA SER A 313 37.36 11.12 15.69
C SER A 313 37.15 12.13 14.54
N LYS A 314 36.39 11.76 13.50
CA LYS A 314 35.96 12.68 12.43
C LYS A 314 35.06 13.83 12.91
N LEU A 315 34.38 13.66 14.05
CA LEU A 315 33.61 14.71 14.75
C LEU A 315 34.37 15.29 15.95
N GLY A 316 35.61 14.85 16.19
CA GLY A 316 36.48 15.33 17.27
C GLY A 316 36.20 14.73 18.64
N TRP A 317 35.28 13.76 18.76
CA TRP A 317 34.87 13.20 20.04
C TRP A 317 35.65 11.93 20.43
N GLY A 318 36.07 11.84 21.70
CA GLY A 318 36.67 10.65 22.29
C GLY A 318 35.64 9.68 22.87
N ARG A 319 35.99 8.39 22.97
CA ARG A 319 35.08 7.32 23.42
C ARG A 319 34.47 7.54 24.80
N LYS A 320 35.25 8.08 25.75
CA LYS A 320 34.80 8.34 27.13
C LYS A 320 33.84 9.53 27.23
N GLU A 321 34.01 10.53 26.38
CA GLU A 321 33.20 11.75 26.37
C GLU A 321 31.82 11.48 25.74
N LEU A 322 31.79 10.66 24.67
CA LEU A 322 30.56 10.30 23.96
C LEU A 322 29.53 9.59 24.83
N THR A 323 29.99 8.75 25.76
CA THR A 323 29.10 7.98 26.64
C THR A 323 28.56 8.81 27.81
N SER A 324 29.05 10.04 27.99
CA SER A 324 28.65 10.93 29.10
C SER A 324 27.70 12.06 28.69
N ILE A 325 27.38 12.20 27.40
CA ILE A 325 26.54 13.28 26.86
C ILE A 325 25.21 12.66 26.36
N PRO A 326 24.05 13.28 26.64
CA PRO A 326 22.77 12.85 26.08
C PRO A 326 22.80 12.80 24.55
N PHE A 327 22.19 11.76 23.98
CA PHE A 327 22.28 11.48 22.55
C PHE A 327 21.76 12.62 21.66
N PHE A 328 20.70 13.32 22.08
CA PHE A 328 20.14 14.43 21.31
C PHE A 328 20.99 15.70 21.36
N ASP A 329 21.85 15.84 22.36
CA ASP A 329 22.73 17.01 22.49
C ASP A 329 23.93 16.95 21.54
N PHE A 330 24.11 15.83 20.82
CA PHE A 330 25.03 15.76 19.67
C PHE A 330 24.50 16.47 18.42
N PHE A 331 23.26 16.95 18.44
CA PHE A 331 22.63 17.60 17.30
C PHE A 331 22.26 19.04 17.63
N HIS A 332 22.28 19.88 16.61
CA HIS A 332 21.92 21.28 16.75
C HIS A 332 20.46 21.42 17.22
N ASP A 333 20.17 22.43 18.04
CA ASP A 333 18.84 22.60 18.67
C ASP A 333 17.69 22.69 17.65
N SER A 334 17.96 23.20 16.44
CA SER A 334 16.97 23.24 15.35
C SER A 334 16.45 21.86 14.91
N GLU A 335 17.23 20.81 15.17
CA GLU A 335 16.95 19.44 14.75
C GLU A 335 16.18 18.63 15.80
N LYS A 336 16.04 19.13 17.03
CA LYS A 336 15.49 18.38 18.17
C LYS A 336 14.09 17.82 17.89
N HIS A 337 13.21 18.59 17.25
CA HIS A 337 11.86 18.13 16.87
C HIS A 337 11.87 17.00 15.82
N LEU A 338 12.84 17.02 14.90
CA LEU A 338 13.01 15.96 13.90
C LEU A 338 13.58 14.70 14.54
N LEU A 339 14.55 14.84 15.45
CA LEU A 339 15.11 13.76 16.24
C LEU A 339 14.07 13.08 17.14
N GLU A 340 13.21 13.85 17.80
CA GLU A 340 12.14 13.30 18.63
C GLU A 340 11.15 12.48 17.80
N LYS A 341 10.72 12.99 16.63
CA LYS A 341 9.86 12.22 15.72
C LYS A 341 10.54 10.96 15.19
N ALA A 342 11.81 11.06 14.83
CA ALA A 342 12.60 9.92 14.38
C ALA A 342 12.72 8.87 15.48
N TYR A 343 12.96 9.31 16.71
CA TYR A 343 13.07 8.45 17.88
C TYR A 343 11.75 7.77 18.25
N GLN A 344 10.61 8.45 18.14
CA GLN A 344 9.29 7.85 18.32
C GLN A 344 8.98 6.80 17.25
N THR A 345 9.38 7.08 16.01
CA THR A 345 9.26 6.13 14.89
C THR A 345 10.07 4.86 15.18
N ILE A 346 11.30 5.02 15.68
CA ILE A 346 12.17 3.91 16.04
C ILE A 346 11.62 3.14 17.23
N SER A 347 11.20 3.84 18.28
CA SER A 347 10.68 3.23 19.52
C SER A 347 9.40 2.41 19.33
N THR A 348 8.70 2.60 18.21
CA THR A 348 7.50 1.82 17.84
C THR A 348 7.80 0.71 16.82
N GLY A 349 9.08 0.35 16.63
CA GLY A 349 9.53 -0.71 15.73
C GLY A 349 9.78 -0.26 14.29
N GLY A 350 9.76 1.05 14.04
CA GLY A 350 10.05 1.64 12.73
C GLY A 350 11.55 1.82 12.45
N ILE A 351 11.86 2.13 11.20
CA ILE A 351 13.23 2.42 10.75
C ILE A 351 13.25 3.82 10.13
N VAL A 352 14.20 4.64 10.56
CA VAL A 352 14.49 5.95 9.97
C VAL A 352 15.75 5.80 9.12
N ARG A 353 15.72 6.26 7.86
CA ARG A 353 16.84 6.16 6.92
C ARG A 353 17.26 7.52 6.39
N ASP A 354 18.56 7.74 6.35
CA ASP A 354 19.24 8.89 5.71
C ASP A 354 18.64 10.27 6.07
N LEU A 355 18.15 10.41 7.30
CA LEU A 355 17.66 11.65 7.85
C LEU A 355 18.81 12.64 7.96
N GLN A 356 18.77 13.72 7.18
CA GLN A 356 19.83 14.72 7.18
C GLN A 356 19.69 15.60 8.42
N LEU A 357 20.69 15.56 9.30
CA LEU A 357 20.72 16.33 10.54
C LEU A 357 22.02 17.10 10.66
N VAL A 358 21.99 18.24 11.35
CA VAL A 358 23.18 19.01 11.69
C VAL A 358 23.70 18.54 13.07
N THR A 359 24.92 18.01 13.11
CA THR A 359 25.59 17.52 14.32
C THR A 359 26.65 18.51 14.83
N LEU A 360 26.79 18.59 16.15
CA LEU A 360 27.81 19.36 16.88
C LEU A 360 29.11 18.55 16.99
N CYS A 361 30.21 19.12 16.49
CA CYS A 361 31.56 18.57 16.66
C CYS A 361 32.16 19.05 17.99
N ASN A 362 33.12 18.29 18.56
CA ASN A 362 33.79 18.65 19.82
C ASN A 362 34.54 20.00 19.75
N SER A 363 34.89 20.45 18.54
CA SER A 363 35.51 21.76 18.30
C SER A 363 34.53 22.95 18.33
N GLY A 364 33.22 22.71 18.54
CA GLY A 364 32.15 23.72 18.45
C GLY A 364 31.69 24.03 17.02
N LEU A 365 32.16 23.29 16.02
CA LEU A 365 31.74 23.42 14.62
C LEU A 365 30.57 22.48 14.30
N HIS A 366 29.80 22.78 13.26
CA HIS A 366 28.66 21.95 12.84
C HIS A 366 28.96 21.17 11.56
N ARG A 367 28.40 19.97 11.43
CA ARG A 367 28.46 19.16 10.19
C ARG A 367 27.12 18.55 9.86
N MET A 368 26.81 18.39 8.58
CA MET A 368 25.63 17.63 8.16
C MET A 368 25.96 16.15 8.13
N VAL A 369 25.05 15.34 8.66
CA VAL A 369 25.15 13.88 8.67
C VAL A 369 23.87 13.26 8.16
N ALA A 370 24.00 12.22 7.35
CA ALA A 370 22.90 11.36 6.96
C ALA A 370 22.72 10.29 8.04
N TRP A 371 21.68 10.43 8.86
CA TRP A 371 21.44 9.59 10.03
C TRP A 371 20.38 8.52 9.76
N THR A 372 20.69 7.28 10.12
CA THR A 372 19.81 6.12 10.01
C THR A 372 19.69 5.47 11.38
N GLY A 373 18.48 5.11 11.81
CA GLY A 373 18.22 4.47 13.10
C GLY A 373 17.10 3.43 13.04
N ALA A 374 17.21 2.40 13.87
CA ALA A 374 16.25 1.30 13.94
C ALA A 374 16.19 0.71 15.35
N GLU A 375 15.04 0.16 15.73
CA GLU A 375 14.87 -0.65 16.94
C GLU A 375 14.99 -2.11 16.52
N THR A 376 15.81 -2.87 17.25
CA THR A 376 16.05 -4.27 16.94
C THR A 376 16.19 -5.06 18.24
N GLY A 377 15.13 -5.75 18.65
CA GLY A 377 15.14 -6.68 19.79
C GLY A 377 15.32 -6.03 21.14
N GLY A 378 14.67 -4.90 21.33
CA GLY A 378 14.71 -4.08 22.54
C GLY A 378 15.92 -3.15 22.62
N CYS A 379 16.72 -3.02 21.55
CA CYS A 379 17.91 -2.17 21.52
C CYS A 379 17.84 -1.18 20.35
N PHE A 380 18.22 0.07 20.58
CA PHE A 380 18.18 1.12 19.56
C PHE A 380 19.55 1.29 18.92
N TYR A 381 19.60 1.14 17.60
CA TYR A 381 20.83 1.24 16.83
C TYR A 381 20.76 2.43 15.90
N PHE A 382 21.92 3.03 15.65
CA PHE A 382 22.04 4.09 14.66
C PHE A 382 23.38 4.04 13.92
N SER A 383 23.37 4.63 12.73
CA SER A 383 24.56 4.88 11.92
C SER A 383 24.45 6.21 11.21
N ALA A 384 25.60 6.83 10.95
CA ALA A 384 25.63 8.09 10.24
C ALA A 384 26.84 8.21 9.31
N ASN A 385 26.61 8.91 8.20
CA ASN A 385 27.64 9.30 7.25
C ASN A 385 27.78 10.81 7.25
N ILE A 386 29.02 11.31 7.29
CA ILE A 386 29.30 12.73 7.17
C ILE A 386 29.02 13.12 5.71
N GLY A 387 28.14 14.10 5.51
CA GLY A 387 27.90 14.66 4.18
C GLY A 387 29.21 15.16 3.58
N LYS A 388 29.41 14.97 2.26
CA LYS A 388 30.53 15.60 1.57
C LYS A 388 30.46 17.11 1.83
N GLN A 389 31.57 17.72 2.20
CA GLN A 389 31.66 19.19 2.22
C GLN A 389 31.18 19.70 0.86
N VAL A 390 30.16 20.56 0.90
CA VAL A 390 29.68 21.29 -0.29
C VAL A 390 30.80 22.20 -0.79
#